data_AF-A0A2S7Z3F7-F1
#
_entry.id   AF-A0A2S7Z3F7-F1
#
_cell.length_a   1.000
_cell.length_b   1.000
_cell.length_c   1.000
_cell.angle_alpha   90.00
_cell.angle_beta   90.00
_cell.angle_gamma   90.00
#
_symmetry.space_group_name_H-M   'P 1'
#
loop_
_entity.id
_entity.type
_entity.pdbx_description
1 polymer ?
#
loop_
_entity_poly.entity_id
_entity_poly.type
_entity_poly.pdbx_seq_one_letter_code
_entity_poly.pdbx_strand_id
1 'polypeptide(L)'
;MVNDRISSFDAFLECKDLSINDLLEKLLHSNSIIQYEAAKRLQFFQYKEIIDIIRNILLTSRYSKHREIANFILGQMQEELSTTELKEIFSILIHSIQNDKSIKVKSSAISSLGHLFRKYNLGEEEFRTVENNISSIWNMNRYSIIISTAFSSAYFPKRNYIKEYLIKNLNSKHHKIISWVLYGLKGKHYKSESIENLLIDKLSQFNEKSYIYNEIIAFLISISSKKVIPYIEKTLFTQSKIDDEIYTELKNNLSDEFAELRKKLLEKFK
;
A
#
# COMPACT_ATOMS: atom_id res chain seq x y z
N MET A 1 18.84 -10.78 31.07
CA MET A 1 17.41 -10.84 30.73
C MET A 1 17.29 -11.18 29.27
N VAL A 2 16.81 -12.39 28.97
CA VAL A 2 16.49 -12.80 27.59
C VAL A 2 15.39 -11.86 27.11
N ASN A 3 15.65 -11.18 26.01
CA ASN A 3 14.73 -10.25 25.41
C ASN A 3 13.68 -11.09 24.66
N ASP A 4 12.72 -11.67 25.39
CA ASP A 4 11.64 -12.47 24.82
C ASP A 4 10.79 -11.57 23.94
N ARG A 5 11.21 -11.43 22.68
CA ARG A 5 10.44 -10.75 21.65
C ARG A 5 9.23 -11.63 21.38
N ILE A 6 8.09 -11.24 21.95
CA ILE A 6 6.81 -11.85 21.64
C ILE A 6 6.64 -11.97 20.12
N SER A 7 6.30 -13.17 19.63
CA SER A 7 6.05 -13.36 18.20
C SER A 7 4.67 -12.79 17.83
N SER A 8 4.42 -12.61 16.53
CA SER A 8 3.08 -12.22 16.06
C SER A 8 2.02 -13.27 16.39
N PHE A 9 2.41 -14.55 16.51
CA PHE A 9 1.49 -15.63 16.83
C PHE A 9 1.13 -15.62 18.32
N ASP A 10 2.11 -15.39 19.19
CA ASP A 10 1.87 -15.28 20.64
C ASP A 10 0.97 -14.08 20.95
N ALA A 11 1.23 -12.92 20.32
CA ALA A 11 0.37 -11.75 20.46
C ALA A 11 -1.08 -12.02 19.99
N PHE A 12 -1.26 -12.85 18.96
CA PHE A 12 -2.58 -13.25 18.48
C PHE A 12 -3.30 -14.12 19.49
N LEU A 13 -2.60 -15.11 20.06
CA LEU A 13 -3.15 -15.96 21.11
C LEU A 13 -3.55 -15.16 22.35
N GLU A 14 -2.81 -14.09 22.69
CA GLU A 14 -3.16 -13.17 23.77
C GLU A 14 -4.42 -12.36 23.50
N CYS A 15 -4.69 -11.99 22.24
CA CYS A 15 -5.77 -11.05 21.91
C CYS A 15 -7.06 -11.72 21.43
N LYS A 16 -7.00 -12.94 20.89
CA LYS A 16 -8.11 -13.55 20.13
C LYS A 16 -9.45 -13.65 20.89
N ASP A 17 -9.41 -13.89 22.19
CA ASP A 17 -10.61 -14.12 23.01
C ASP A 17 -10.92 -12.95 23.97
N LEU A 18 -10.21 -11.81 23.83
CA LEU A 18 -10.38 -10.65 24.69
C LEU A 18 -11.65 -9.86 24.37
N SER A 19 -12.23 -9.24 25.41
CA SER A 19 -13.33 -8.28 25.28
C SER A 19 -12.85 -6.96 24.65
N ILE A 20 -13.78 -6.12 24.19
CA ILE A 20 -13.44 -4.77 23.67
C ILE A 20 -12.61 -4.00 24.71
N ASN A 21 -13.01 -4.00 25.98
CA ASN A 21 -12.31 -3.25 27.03
C ASN A 21 -10.87 -3.74 27.23
N ASP A 22 -10.67 -5.06 27.30
CA ASP A 22 -9.34 -5.64 27.47
C ASP A 22 -8.45 -5.37 26.25
N LEU A 23 -9.02 -5.41 25.03
CA LEU A 23 -8.31 -5.06 23.80
C LEU A 23 -7.88 -3.59 23.77
N LEU A 24 -8.71 -2.69 24.31
CA LEU A 24 -8.38 -1.27 24.40
C LEU A 24 -7.23 -1.01 25.37
N GLU A 25 -7.15 -1.73 26.48
CA GLU A 25 -5.98 -1.67 27.36
C GLU A 25 -4.71 -2.13 26.63
N LYS A 26 -4.82 -3.17 25.78
CA LYS A 26 -3.71 -3.65 24.95
C LYS A 26 -3.30 -2.65 23.86
N LEU A 27 -4.15 -1.69 23.45
CA LEU A 27 -3.73 -0.59 22.57
C LEU A 27 -2.72 0.35 23.24
N LEU A 28 -2.72 0.42 24.58
CA LEU A 28 -1.77 1.23 25.37
C LEU A 28 -0.47 0.48 25.69
N HIS A 29 -0.33 -0.75 25.22
CA HIS A 29 0.81 -1.60 25.51
C HIS A 29 2.11 -1.05 24.90
N SER A 30 3.24 -1.22 25.60
CA SER A 30 4.54 -0.72 25.14
C SER A 30 5.09 -1.44 23.90
N ASN A 31 4.70 -2.71 23.73
CA ASN A 31 5.05 -3.55 22.58
C ASN A 31 4.10 -3.31 21.40
N SER A 32 4.64 -2.83 20.27
CA SER A 32 3.87 -2.54 19.06
C SER A 32 3.21 -3.76 18.42
N ILE A 33 3.75 -4.97 18.60
CA ILE A 33 3.17 -6.20 18.04
C ILE A 33 1.82 -6.47 18.72
N ILE A 34 1.79 -6.41 20.05
CA ILE A 34 0.55 -6.56 20.84
C ILE A 34 -0.45 -5.46 20.49
N GLN A 35 0.00 -4.20 20.37
CA GLN A 35 -0.87 -3.09 19.99
C GLN A 35 -1.58 -3.33 18.65
N TYR A 36 -0.85 -3.77 17.63
CA TYR A 36 -1.45 -4.04 16.32
C TYR A 36 -2.32 -5.28 16.31
N GLU A 37 -2.00 -6.29 17.11
CA GLU A 37 -2.81 -7.49 17.17
C GLU A 37 -4.14 -7.25 17.89
N ALA A 38 -4.12 -6.48 18.97
CA ALA A 38 -5.34 -5.98 19.60
C ALA A 38 -6.18 -5.14 18.63
N ALA A 39 -5.53 -4.28 17.84
CA ALA A 39 -6.20 -3.48 16.81
C ALA A 39 -6.83 -4.33 15.70
N LYS A 40 -6.13 -5.38 15.23
CA LYS A 40 -6.70 -6.34 14.27
C LYS A 40 -7.92 -7.04 14.86
N ARG A 41 -7.86 -7.44 16.13
CA ARG A 41 -9.00 -8.07 16.78
C ARG A 41 -10.19 -7.12 16.89
N LEU A 42 -9.95 -5.85 17.22
CA LEU A 42 -10.99 -4.80 17.27
C LEU A 42 -11.69 -4.60 15.91
N GLN A 43 -11.02 -4.85 14.78
CA GLN A 43 -11.63 -4.75 13.45
C GLN A 43 -12.77 -5.77 13.21
N PHE A 44 -12.88 -6.82 14.03
CA PHE A 44 -13.93 -7.84 13.91
C PHE A 44 -15.19 -7.55 14.76
N PHE A 45 -15.18 -6.51 15.59
CA PHE A 45 -16.37 -6.09 16.33
C PHE A 45 -17.27 -5.21 15.48
N GLN A 46 -18.52 -5.02 15.92
CA GLN A 46 -19.44 -4.14 15.19
C GLN A 46 -18.96 -2.69 15.31
N TYR A 47 -19.08 -1.93 14.23
CA TYR A 47 -18.66 -0.54 14.16
C TYR A 47 -19.27 0.30 15.27
N LYS A 48 -20.58 0.16 15.49
CA LYS A 48 -21.32 0.85 16.56
C LYS A 48 -20.82 0.55 17.97
N GLU A 49 -20.19 -0.61 18.20
CA GLU A 49 -19.66 -0.98 19.51
C GLU A 49 -18.35 -0.27 19.83
N ILE A 50 -17.58 0.10 18.80
CA ILE A 50 -16.22 0.63 18.98
C ILE A 50 -16.06 2.11 18.60
N ILE A 51 -16.97 2.68 17.80
CA ILE A 51 -16.77 3.99 17.18
C ILE A 51 -16.57 5.12 18.18
N ASP A 52 -17.35 5.18 19.25
CA ASP A 52 -17.23 6.25 20.25
C ASP A 52 -15.90 6.19 21.00
N ILE A 53 -15.40 4.99 21.25
CA ILE A 53 -14.08 4.79 21.83
C ILE A 53 -12.99 5.25 20.86
N ILE A 54 -13.09 4.88 19.59
CA ILE A 54 -12.14 5.26 18.55
C ILE A 54 -12.09 6.79 18.38
N ARG A 55 -13.25 7.45 18.35
CA ARG A 55 -13.36 8.91 18.33
C ARG A 55 -12.70 9.52 19.57
N ASN A 56 -12.95 8.97 20.76
CA ASN A 56 -12.32 9.45 21.98
C ASN A 56 -10.79 9.32 21.94
N ILE A 57 -10.25 8.22 21.41
CA ILE A 57 -8.79 8.05 21.22
C ILE A 57 -8.23 9.12 20.28
N LEU A 58 -8.89 9.33 19.14
CA LEU A 58 -8.46 10.33 18.16
C LEU A 58 -8.48 11.76 18.74
N LEU A 59 -9.47 12.07 19.57
CA LEU A 59 -9.65 13.39 20.15
C LEU A 59 -8.71 13.67 21.33
N THR A 60 -8.57 12.71 22.25
CA THR A 60 -7.96 12.95 23.57
C THR A 60 -6.53 12.44 23.68
N SER A 61 -6.15 11.44 22.88
CA SER A 61 -4.87 10.79 23.08
C SER A 61 -3.71 11.68 22.62
N ARG A 62 -2.77 11.95 23.53
CA ARG A 62 -1.55 12.73 23.21
C ARG A 62 -0.55 11.90 22.40
N TYR A 63 -0.62 10.57 22.47
CA TYR A 63 0.29 9.68 21.77
C TYR A 63 -0.14 9.46 20.33
N SER A 64 0.72 9.86 19.39
CA SER A 64 0.46 9.66 17.95
C SER A 64 0.27 8.20 17.58
N LYS A 65 0.87 7.25 18.32
CA LYS A 65 0.70 5.82 18.06
C LYS A 65 -0.74 5.34 18.28
N HIS A 66 -1.41 5.83 19.33
CA HIS A 66 -2.81 5.45 19.59
C HIS A 66 -3.73 5.99 18.49
N ARG A 67 -3.52 7.24 18.08
CA ARG A 67 -4.30 7.86 16.99
C ARG A 67 -4.02 7.21 15.62
N GLU A 68 -2.78 6.78 15.40
CA GLU A 68 -2.38 6.01 14.22
C GLU A 68 -3.12 4.66 14.16
N ILE A 69 -3.17 3.95 15.29
CA ILE A 69 -3.88 2.67 15.42
C ILE A 69 -5.40 2.85 15.26
N ALA A 70 -5.97 3.90 15.85
CA ALA A 70 -7.38 4.24 15.70
C ALA A 70 -7.78 4.39 14.23
N ASN A 71 -6.98 5.12 13.43
CA ASN A 71 -7.19 5.21 11.98
C ASN A 71 -7.07 3.83 11.30
N PHE A 72 -6.08 3.03 11.68
CA PHE A 72 -5.86 1.68 11.13
C PHE A 72 -7.05 0.73 11.38
N ILE A 73 -7.70 0.81 12.54
CA ILE A 73 -8.90 0.03 12.85
C ILE A 73 -10.02 0.42 11.88
N LEU A 74 -10.31 1.72 11.75
CA LEU A 74 -11.39 2.23 10.90
C LEU A 74 -11.24 1.83 9.42
N GLY A 75 -10.02 1.83 8.88
CA GLY A 75 -9.77 1.51 7.47
C GLY A 75 -10.01 0.05 7.09
N GLN A 76 -10.08 -0.85 8.08
CA GLN A 76 -10.05 -2.31 7.85
C GLN A 76 -11.05 -3.06 8.74
N MET A 77 -12.14 -2.40 9.14
CA MET A 77 -13.29 -3.07 9.74
C MET A 77 -13.72 -4.28 8.90
N GLN A 78 -13.99 -5.40 9.54
CA GLN A 78 -14.38 -6.65 8.88
C GLN A 78 -15.87 -6.71 8.64
N GLU A 79 -16.68 -6.14 9.55
CA GLU A 79 -18.10 -5.90 9.33
C GLU A 79 -18.34 -5.11 8.03
N GLU A 80 -19.45 -5.42 7.36
CA GLU A 80 -19.93 -4.65 6.22
C GLU A 80 -20.54 -3.34 6.72
N LEU A 81 -19.90 -2.22 6.37
CA LEU A 81 -20.32 -0.90 6.79
C LEU A 81 -21.43 -0.39 5.87
N SER A 82 -22.47 0.19 6.47
CA SER A 82 -23.48 0.94 5.74
C SER A 82 -22.90 2.19 5.09
N THR A 83 -23.61 2.75 4.10
CA THR A 83 -23.22 4.01 3.46
C THR A 83 -23.05 5.17 4.45
N THR A 84 -23.87 5.21 5.50
CA THR A 84 -23.79 6.24 6.55
C THR A 84 -22.51 6.09 7.36
N GLU A 85 -22.18 4.88 7.78
CA GLU A 85 -20.95 4.59 8.54
C GLU A 85 -19.70 4.85 7.69
N LEU A 86 -19.72 4.49 6.40
CA LEU A 86 -18.64 4.81 5.47
C LEU A 86 -18.40 6.32 5.35
N LYS A 87 -19.46 7.11 5.17
CA LYS A 87 -19.36 8.58 5.11
C LYS A 87 -18.80 9.15 6.41
N GLU A 88 -19.20 8.59 7.54
CA GLU A 88 -18.67 9.00 8.83
C GLU A 88 -17.17 8.70 8.95
N ILE A 89 -16.75 7.47 8.63
CA ILE A 89 -15.34 7.08 8.65
C ILE A 89 -14.53 7.98 7.72
N PHE A 90 -15.03 8.30 6.52
CA PHE A 90 -14.37 9.25 5.62
C PHE A 90 -14.14 10.60 6.26
N SER A 91 -15.13 11.16 6.94
CA SER A 91 -14.99 12.43 7.66
C SER A 91 -13.90 12.37 8.73
N ILE A 92 -13.84 11.26 9.49
CA ILE A 92 -12.81 11.03 10.53
C ILE A 92 -11.40 10.92 9.92
N LEU A 93 -11.25 10.13 8.85
CA LEU A 93 -9.97 9.93 8.17
C LEU A 93 -9.50 11.22 7.51
N ILE A 94 -10.38 11.96 6.84
CA ILE A 94 -10.09 13.29 6.28
C ILE A 94 -9.62 14.24 7.37
N HIS A 95 -10.33 14.31 8.50
CA HIS A 95 -9.95 15.16 9.62
C HIS A 95 -8.55 14.83 10.13
N SER A 96 -8.22 13.54 10.24
CA SER A 96 -6.88 13.07 10.62
C SER A 96 -5.80 13.49 9.60
N ILE A 97 -6.10 13.37 8.30
CA ILE A 97 -5.18 13.77 7.21
C ILE A 97 -4.92 15.28 7.23
N GLN A 98 -5.95 16.09 7.43
CA GLN A 98 -5.84 17.54 7.42
C GLN A 98 -5.17 18.07 8.69
N ASN A 99 -5.64 17.62 9.86
CA ASN A 99 -5.42 18.33 11.12
C ASN A 99 -4.39 17.67 12.05
N ASP A 100 -4.14 16.35 11.94
CA ASP A 100 -3.18 15.71 12.85
C ASP A 100 -1.75 16.19 12.59
N LYS A 101 -1.02 16.55 13.65
CA LYS A 101 0.38 17.02 13.55
C LYS A 101 1.37 15.89 13.21
N SER A 102 1.01 14.65 13.49
CA SER A 102 1.88 13.49 13.29
C SER A 102 1.78 12.95 11.86
N ILE A 103 2.93 12.88 11.20
CA ILE A 103 3.08 12.24 9.89
C ILE A 103 2.64 10.77 9.92
N LYS A 104 2.85 10.06 11.04
CA LYS A 104 2.42 8.65 11.17
C LYS A 104 0.90 8.51 11.14
N VAL A 105 0.20 9.39 11.85
CA VAL A 105 -1.27 9.41 11.90
C VAL A 105 -1.83 9.76 10.52
N LYS A 106 -1.31 10.82 9.89
CA LYS A 106 -1.69 11.18 8.51
C LYS A 106 -1.48 10.01 7.54
N SER A 107 -0.32 9.34 7.59
CA SER A 107 -0.05 8.18 6.72
C SER A 107 -1.00 6.99 6.97
N SER A 108 -1.33 6.71 8.24
CA SER A 108 -2.29 5.66 8.58
C SER A 108 -3.69 5.98 8.05
N ALA A 109 -4.13 7.23 8.18
CA ALA A 109 -5.41 7.68 7.65
C ALA A 109 -5.49 7.61 6.11
N ILE A 110 -4.41 7.99 5.41
CA ILE A 110 -4.31 7.84 3.94
C ILE A 110 -4.43 6.37 3.55
N SER A 111 -3.64 5.49 4.18
CA SER A 111 -3.70 4.04 3.89
C SER A 111 -5.09 3.47 4.16
N SER A 112 -5.74 3.92 5.23
CA SER A 112 -7.09 3.51 5.61
C SER A 112 -8.12 3.90 4.57
N LEU A 113 -8.01 5.09 3.96
CA LEU A 113 -8.82 5.43 2.79
C LEU A 113 -8.57 4.46 1.63
N GLY A 114 -7.30 4.16 1.30
CA GLY A 114 -6.96 3.19 0.27
C GLY A 114 -7.59 1.81 0.51
N HIS A 115 -7.57 1.31 1.75
CA HIS A 115 -8.22 0.06 2.13
C HIS A 115 -9.73 0.08 1.95
N LEU A 116 -10.41 1.17 2.33
CA LEU A 116 -11.86 1.32 2.14
C LEU A 116 -12.23 1.39 0.65
N PHE A 117 -11.49 2.16 -0.15
CA PHE A 117 -11.68 2.22 -1.61
C PHE A 117 -11.54 0.84 -2.26
N ARG A 118 -10.56 0.04 -1.80
CA ARG A 118 -10.40 -1.34 -2.24
C ARG A 118 -11.57 -2.23 -1.78
N LYS A 119 -11.87 -2.25 -0.48
CA LYS A 119 -12.84 -3.19 0.12
C LYS A 119 -14.23 -3.01 -0.49
N TYR A 120 -14.67 -1.76 -0.66
CA TYR A 120 -16.00 -1.43 -1.15
C TYR A 120 -16.04 -1.09 -2.65
N ASN A 121 -14.92 -1.26 -3.36
CA ASN A 121 -14.79 -0.94 -4.79
C ASN A 121 -15.32 0.46 -5.15
N LEU A 122 -14.91 1.46 -4.37
CA LEU A 122 -15.48 2.81 -4.43
C LEU A 122 -14.98 3.57 -5.66
N GLY A 123 -15.86 4.38 -6.24
CA GLY A 123 -15.69 4.98 -7.55
C GLY A 123 -15.47 6.48 -7.53
N GLU A 124 -15.83 7.10 -8.66
CA GLU A 124 -15.72 8.55 -8.87
C GLU A 124 -16.59 9.37 -7.92
N GLU A 125 -17.79 8.89 -7.58
CA GLU A 125 -18.71 9.60 -6.70
C GLU A 125 -18.12 9.76 -5.30
N GLU A 126 -17.67 8.67 -4.68
CA GLU A 126 -17.04 8.70 -3.36
C GLU A 126 -15.74 9.49 -3.38
N PHE A 127 -14.92 9.33 -4.43
CA PHE A 127 -13.67 10.04 -4.51
C PHE A 127 -13.85 11.56 -4.55
N ARG A 128 -14.86 12.07 -5.26
CA ARG A 128 -15.15 13.51 -5.30
C ARG A 128 -15.42 14.11 -3.91
N THR A 129 -15.96 13.32 -2.98
CA THR A 129 -16.22 13.78 -1.60
C THR A 129 -14.93 13.96 -0.79
N VAL A 130 -13.88 13.19 -1.11
CA VAL A 130 -12.60 13.20 -0.37
C VAL A 130 -11.49 13.96 -1.10
N GLU A 131 -11.55 14.06 -2.43
CA GLU A 131 -10.49 14.52 -3.33
C GLU A 131 -9.91 15.88 -2.93
N ASN A 132 -10.76 16.90 -2.83
CA ASN A 132 -10.33 18.26 -2.46
C ASN A 132 -9.77 18.30 -1.03
N ASN A 133 -10.35 17.50 -0.14
CA ASN A 133 -9.99 17.46 1.27
C ASN A 133 -8.60 16.85 1.51
N ILE A 134 -8.16 15.94 0.64
CA ILE A 134 -6.85 15.30 0.72
C ILE A 134 -5.81 15.91 -0.22
N SER A 135 -6.12 16.99 -0.93
CA SER A 135 -5.22 17.63 -1.92
C SER A 135 -3.82 17.97 -1.40
N SER A 136 -3.69 18.24 -0.09
CA SER A 136 -2.39 18.53 0.53
C SER A 136 -1.40 17.36 0.49
N ILE A 137 -1.87 16.10 0.38
CA ILE A 137 -0.99 14.92 0.40
C ILE A 137 -0.04 14.86 -0.79
N TRP A 138 -0.45 15.43 -1.93
CA TRP A 138 0.32 15.41 -3.18
C TRP A 138 1.61 16.26 -3.10
N ASN A 139 1.68 17.16 -2.13
CA ASN A 139 2.86 18.00 -1.91
C ASN A 139 3.74 17.52 -0.74
N MET A 140 3.31 16.50 0.01
CA MET A 140 4.05 16.00 1.16
C MET A 140 5.16 15.00 0.75
N ASN A 141 6.40 15.40 0.96
CA ASN A 141 7.58 14.57 0.71
C ASN A 141 8.10 13.90 2.00
N ARG A 142 7.30 12.99 2.56
CA ARG A 142 7.69 12.21 3.75
C ARG A 142 7.53 10.73 3.47
N TYR A 143 8.53 9.93 3.85
CA TYR A 143 8.63 8.50 3.53
C TYR A 143 7.31 7.72 3.74
N SER A 144 6.68 7.82 4.91
CA SER A 144 5.43 7.08 5.19
C SER A 144 4.22 7.63 4.44
N ILE A 145 4.19 8.93 4.13
CA ILE A 145 3.13 9.53 3.30
C ILE A 145 3.25 9.01 1.89
N ILE A 146 4.45 9.02 1.30
CA ILE A 146 4.68 8.54 -0.07
C ILE A 146 4.21 7.10 -0.22
N ILE A 147 4.59 6.22 0.71
CA ILE A 147 4.16 4.81 0.69
C ILE A 147 2.62 4.69 0.77
N SER A 148 2.00 5.40 1.72
CA SER A 148 0.55 5.32 1.94
C SER A 148 -0.23 5.88 0.76
N THR A 149 0.22 7.00 0.21
CA THR A 149 -0.35 7.63 -0.97
C THR A 149 -0.18 6.76 -2.20
N ALA A 150 0.99 6.14 -2.40
CA ALA A 150 1.23 5.25 -3.53
C ALA A 150 0.37 3.98 -3.47
N PHE A 151 0.26 3.36 -2.29
CA PHE A 151 -0.70 2.27 -2.04
C PHE A 151 -2.14 2.69 -2.38
N SER A 152 -2.60 3.81 -1.83
CA SER A 152 -3.99 4.25 -1.99
C SER A 152 -4.32 4.66 -3.43
N SER A 153 -3.33 5.19 -4.16
CA SER A 153 -3.45 5.55 -5.57
C SER A 153 -3.76 4.36 -6.48
N ALA A 154 -3.42 3.13 -6.06
CA ALA A 154 -3.82 1.93 -6.78
C ALA A 154 -5.35 1.72 -6.79
N TYR A 155 -6.09 2.35 -5.88
CA TYR A 155 -7.53 2.19 -5.73
C TYR A 155 -8.30 3.48 -6.06
N PHE A 156 -7.73 4.65 -5.82
CA PHE A 156 -8.34 5.93 -6.20
C PHE A 156 -8.59 6.05 -7.71
N PRO A 157 -9.64 6.75 -8.16
CA PRO A 157 -9.87 6.99 -9.58
C PRO A 157 -8.70 7.68 -10.29
N LYS A 158 -8.64 7.52 -11.62
CA LYS A 158 -7.52 8.03 -12.42
C LYS A 158 -7.51 9.56 -12.44
N ARG A 159 -6.33 10.15 -12.23
CA ARG A 159 -6.07 11.59 -12.26
C ARG A 159 -4.65 11.87 -12.73
N ASN A 160 -4.46 12.94 -13.50
CA ASN A 160 -3.13 13.32 -13.98
C ASN A 160 -2.19 13.69 -12.83
N TYR A 161 -2.66 14.44 -11.83
CA TYR A 161 -1.83 14.83 -10.69
C TYR A 161 -1.38 13.62 -9.83
N ILE A 162 -2.19 12.54 -9.77
CA ILE A 162 -1.80 11.29 -9.10
C ILE A 162 -0.69 10.62 -9.89
N LYS A 163 -0.86 10.51 -11.22
CA LYS A 163 0.17 9.97 -12.12
C LYS A 163 1.48 10.75 -11.97
N GLU A 164 1.43 12.08 -12.00
CA GLU A 164 2.60 12.95 -11.83
C GLU A 164 3.26 12.77 -10.46
N TYR A 165 2.47 12.67 -9.39
CA TYR A 165 2.98 12.39 -8.05
C TYR A 165 3.75 11.06 -8.00
N LEU A 166 3.19 10.00 -8.60
CA LEU A 166 3.83 8.69 -8.67
C LEU A 166 5.14 8.77 -9.48
N ILE A 167 5.11 9.36 -10.67
CA ILE A 167 6.31 9.53 -11.53
C ILE A 167 7.41 10.29 -10.79
N LYS A 168 7.07 11.38 -10.11
CA LYS A 168 8.04 12.16 -9.31
C LYS A 168 8.75 11.27 -8.28
N ASN A 169 8.02 10.37 -7.63
CA ASN A 169 8.55 9.51 -6.58
C ASN A 169 9.34 8.29 -7.10
N LEU A 170 9.27 7.94 -8.39
CA LEU A 170 10.18 6.96 -9.00
C LEU A 170 11.66 7.39 -8.91
N ASN A 171 11.93 8.69 -8.83
CA ASN A 171 13.29 9.22 -8.64
C ASN A 171 13.90 8.92 -7.27
N SER A 172 13.12 8.42 -6.31
CA SER A 172 13.59 8.10 -4.96
C SER A 172 14.82 7.17 -4.98
N LYS A 173 15.67 7.30 -3.97
CA LYS A 173 16.77 6.36 -3.69
C LYS A 173 16.31 5.16 -2.84
N HIS A 174 15.13 5.24 -2.24
CA HIS A 174 14.61 4.16 -1.39
C HIS A 174 13.86 3.13 -2.23
N HIS A 175 14.39 1.92 -2.32
CA HIS A 175 13.79 0.82 -3.09
C HIS A 175 12.32 0.58 -2.71
N LYS A 176 12.01 0.64 -1.40
CA LYS A 176 10.63 0.46 -0.92
C LYS A 176 9.67 1.55 -1.40
N ILE A 177 10.12 2.79 -1.58
CA ILE A 177 9.28 3.83 -2.20
C ILE A 177 9.01 3.48 -3.66
N ILE A 178 10.05 3.10 -4.41
CA ILE A 178 9.91 2.75 -5.82
C ILE A 178 8.94 1.57 -5.98
N SER A 179 9.08 0.52 -5.18
CA SER A 179 8.18 -0.64 -5.14
C SER A 179 6.71 -0.25 -4.98
N TRP A 180 6.39 0.58 -3.97
CA TRP A 180 5.02 1.05 -3.78
C TRP A 180 4.51 1.97 -4.89
N VAL A 181 5.41 2.77 -5.48
CA VAL A 181 5.06 3.62 -6.63
C VAL A 181 4.75 2.77 -7.86
N LEU A 182 5.53 1.73 -8.15
CA LEU A 182 5.25 0.76 -9.21
C LEU A 182 3.90 0.08 -8.99
N TYR A 183 3.60 -0.33 -7.76
CA TYR A 183 2.30 -0.87 -7.39
C TYR A 183 1.16 0.10 -7.72
N GLY A 184 1.29 1.38 -7.32
CA GLY A 184 0.31 2.42 -7.62
C GLY A 184 0.13 2.68 -9.11
N LEU A 185 1.23 2.71 -9.88
CA LEU A 185 1.19 2.87 -11.34
C LEU A 185 0.49 1.68 -12.01
N LYS A 186 0.80 0.46 -11.58
CA LYS A 186 0.26 -0.80 -12.12
C LYS A 186 -1.24 -0.90 -11.86
N GLY A 187 -1.68 -0.63 -10.63
CA GLY A 187 -3.09 -0.71 -10.23
C GLY A 187 -4.02 0.20 -11.04
N LYS A 188 -3.51 1.27 -11.65
CA LYS A 188 -4.26 2.16 -12.54
C LYS A 188 -3.82 2.11 -14.00
N HIS A 189 -2.99 1.13 -14.37
CA HIS A 189 -2.44 1.00 -15.73
C HIS A 189 -1.87 2.32 -16.26
N TYR A 190 -1.18 3.08 -15.41
CA TYR A 190 -0.51 4.30 -15.84
C TYR A 190 0.70 3.92 -16.68
N LYS A 191 0.66 4.29 -17.96
CA LYS A 191 1.78 4.16 -18.89
C LYS A 191 2.07 5.49 -19.58
N SER A 192 3.33 5.71 -19.89
CA SER A 192 3.84 6.76 -20.79
C SER A 192 5.32 6.52 -21.05
N GLU A 193 5.80 7.05 -22.17
CA GLU A 193 7.21 6.98 -22.53
C GLU A 193 8.13 7.55 -21.43
N SER A 194 7.70 8.59 -20.71
CA SER A 194 8.43 9.14 -19.56
C SER A 194 8.63 8.13 -18.42
N ILE A 195 7.64 7.27 -18.14
CA ILE A 195 7.76 6.22 -17.14
C ILE A 195 8.76 5.18 -17.63
N GLU A 196 8.61 4.75 -18.89
CA GLU A 196 9.50 3.75 -19.49
C GLU A 196 10.96 4.19 -19.46
N ASN A 197 11.26 5.40 -19.95
CA ASN A 197 12.63 5.93 -19.97
C ASN A 197 13.22 6.01 -18.56
N LEU A 198 12.47 6.55 -17.60
CA LEU A 198 12.94 6.67 -16.22
C LEU A 198 13.26 5.31 -15.58
N LEU A 199 12.43 4.30 -15.86
CA LEU A 199 12.62 2.95 -15.33
C LEU A 199 13.79 2.22 -15.98
N ILE A 200 13.99 2.40 -17.29
CA ILE A 200 15.16 1.87 -18.00
C ILE A 200 16.45 2.50 -17.45
N ASP A 201 16.47 3.81 -17.24
CA ASP A 201 17.60 4.50 -16.61
C ASP A 201 17.87 3.95 -15.20
N LYS A 202 16.81 3.68 -14.43
CA LYS A 202 16.92 3.08 -13.09
C LYS A 202 17.48 1.65 -13.12
N LEU A 203 17.14 0.82 -14.11
CA LEU A 203 17.73 -0.52 -14.22
C LEU A 203 19.25 -0.48 -14.35
N SER A 204 19.80 0.54 -15.03
CA SER A 204 21.26 0.71 -15.14
C SER A 204 21.95 1.08 -13.80
N GLN A 205 21.18 1.58 -12.83
CA GLN A 205 21.67 2.05 -11.53
C GLN A 205 21.54 0.99 -10.43
N PHE A 206 20.73 -0.05 -10.63
CA PHE A 206 20.46 -1.07 -9.63
C PHE A 206 21.24 -2.36 -9.89
N ASN A 207 21.55 -3.06 -8.80
CA ASN A 207 22.12 -4.40 -8.90
C ASN A 207 21.07 -5.37 -9.43
N GLU A 208 21.44 -6.18 -10.42
CA GLU A 208 20.58 -7.18 -11.07
C GLU A 208 20.04 -8.25 -10.10
N LYS A 209 20.70 -8.44 -8.95
CA LYS A 209 20.24 -9.35 -7.88
C LYS A 209 19.26 -8.70 -6.90
N SER A 210 18.95 -7.41 -7.04
CA SER A 210 18.05 -6.71 -6.12
C SER A 210 16.59 -6.94 -6.51
N TYR A 211 15.71 -7.10 -5.50
CA TYR A 211 14.28 -7.29 -5.74
C TYR A 211 13.67 -6.15 -6.57
N ILE A 212 14.14 -4.91 -6.36
CA ILE A 212 13.62 -3.74 -7.07
C ILE A 212 13.95 -3.76 -8.56
N TYR A 213 15.08 -4.37 -8.94
CA TYR A 213 15.42 -4.58 -10.35
C TYR A 213 14.39 -5.49 -11.02
N ASN A 214 14.00 -6.58 -10.35
CA ASN A 214 12.99 -7.51 -10.85
C ASN A 214 11.60 -6.86 -10.93
N GLU A 215 11.19 -6.11 -9.89
CA GLU A 215 9.90 -5.40 -9.89
C GLU A 215 9.81 -4.38 -11.04
N ILE A 216 10.91 -3.67 -11.35
CA ILE A 216 10.94 -2.74 -12.49
C ILE A 216 10.78 -3.49 -13.82
N ILE A 217 11.47 -4.63 -13.99
CA ILE A 217 11.32 -5.46 -15.20
C ILE A 217 9.88 -5.95 -15.32
N ALA A 218 9.32 -6.52 -14.25
CA ALA A 218 7.94 -7.01 -14.23
C ALA A 218 6.94 -5.90 -14.57
N PHE A 219 7.12 -4.70 -14.02
CA PHE A 219 6.29 -3.54 -14.36
C PHE A 219 6.39 -3.17 -15.84
N LEU A 220 7.60 -3.09 -16.40
CA LEU A 220 7.81 -2.75 -17.81
C LEU A 220 7.19 -3.80 -18.76
N ILE A 221 7.22 -5.08 -18.38
CA ILE A 221 6.50 -6.16 -19.08
C ILE A 221 4.99 -5.91 -18.99
N SER A 222 4.45 -5.56 -17.82
CA SER A 222 3.01 -5.35 -17.61
C SER A 222 2.43 -4.24 -18.51
N ILE A 223 3.25 -3.26 -18.90
CA ILE A 223 2.86 -2.18 -19.82
C ILE A 223 3.30 -2.43 -21.28
N SER A 224 3.84 -3.62 -21.59
CA SER A 224 4.34 -4.04 -22.90
C SER A 224 5.43 -3.14 -23.48
N SER A 225 6.35 -2.66 -22.62
CA SER A 225 7.47 -1.82 -23.08
C SER A 225 8.53 -2.65 -23.81
N LYS A 226 8.75 -2.40 -25.10
CA LYS A 226 9.80 -3.08 -25.88
C LYS A 226 11.21 -2.80 -25.33
N LYS A 227 11.39 -1.68 -24.61
CA LYS A 227 12.68 -1.26 -24.05
C LYS A 227 13.21 -2.24 -23.00
N VAL A 228 12.35 -3.05 -22.39
CA VAL A 228 12.78 -4.04 -21.37
C VAL A 228 13.27 -5.36 -21.97
N ILE A 229 13.06 -5.61 -23.27
CA ILE A 229 13.43 -6.87 -23.94
C ILE A 229 14.88 -7.30 -23.67
N PRO A 230 15.91 -6.43 -23.82
CA PRO A 230 17.30 -6.84 -23.58
C PRO A 230 17.56 -7.32 -22.14
N TYR A 231 16.85 -6.75 -21.16
CA TYR A 231 16.97 -7.10 -19.74
C TYR A 231 16.31 -8.45 -19.44
N ILE A 232 15.17 -8.74 -20.09
CA ILE A 232 14.50 -10.03 -20.00
C ILE A 232 15.34 -11.12 -20.65
N GLU A 233 15.87 -10.88 -21.85
CA GLU A 233 16.74 -11.84 -22.53
C GLU A 233 17.92 -12.20 -21.64
N LYS A 234 18.64 -11.20 -21.12
CA LYS A 234 19.74 -11.43 -20.19
C LYS A 234 19.32 -12.29 -18.99
N THR A 235 18.17 -11.99 -18.38
CA THR A 235 17.60 -12.74 -17.25
C THR A 235 17.33 -14.19 -17.64
N LEU A 236 16.64 -14.42 -18.76
CA LEU A 236 16.31 -15.75 -19.27
C LEU A 236 17.54 -16.55 -19.68
N PHE A 237 18.62 -15.93 -20.17
CA PHE A 237 19.85 -16.63 -20.53
C PHE A 237 20.71 -16.98 -19.32
N THR A 238 20.93 -16.03 -18.41
CA THR A 238 21.96 -16.14 -17.37
C THR A 238 21.48 -16.77 -16.07
N GLN A 239 20.19 -16.68 -15.76
CA GLN A 239 19.69 -17.12 -14.46
C GLN A 239 19.18 -18.56 -14.50
N SER A 240 19.40 -19.31 -13.42
CA SER A 240 18.90 -20.67 -13.21
C SER A 240 17.49 -20.72 -12.60
N LYS A 241 17.04 -19.59 -12.05
CA LYS A 241 15.68 -19.35 -11.56
C LYS A 241 15.22 -17.99 -12.08
N ILE A 242 13.92 -17.82 -12.21
CA ILE A 242 13.32 -16.55 -12.58
C ILE A 242 12.46 -16.06 -11.42
N ASP A 243 12.38 -14.74 -11.27
CA ASP A 243 11.46 -14.09 -10.35
C ASP A 243 10.00 -14.39 -10.72
N ASP A 244 9.16 -14.69 -9.72
CA ASP A 244 7.78 -15.10 -9.93
C ASP A 244 6.93 -14.00 -10.58
N GLU A 245 7.21 -12.72 -10.29
CA GLU A 245 6.46 -11.62 -10.89
C GLU A 245 6.86 -11.44 -12.36
N ILE A 246 8.16 -11.54 -12.69
CA ILE A 246 8.61 -11.54 -14.08
C ILE A 246 8.00 -12.71 -14.85
N TYR A 247 8.01 -13.92 -14.27
CA TYR A 247 7.41 -15.10 -14.88
C TYR A 247 5.92 -14.87 -15.17
N THR A 248 5.18 -14.40 -14.18
CA THR A 248 3.73 -14.17 -14.27
C THR A 248 3.39 -13.11 -15.31
N GLU A 249 4.06 -11.96 -15.26
CA GLU A 249 3.84 -10.86 -16.19
C GLU A 249 4.21 -11.27 -17.62
N LEU A 250 5.35 -11.93 -17.82
CA LEU A 250 5.78 -12.35 -19.16
C LEU A 250 4.85 -13.42 -19.73
N LYS A 251 4.51 -14.44 -18.94
CA LYS A 251 3.61 -15.52 -19.36
C LYS A 251 2.23 -14.99 -19.79
N ASN A 252 1.71 -14.00 -19.06
CA ASN A 252 0.37 -13.46 -19.29
C ASN A 252 0.35 -12.30 -20.29
N ASN A 253 1.51 -11.73 -20.65
CA ASN A 253 1.57 -10.67 -21.66
C ASN A 253 1.26 -11.24 -23.04
N LEU A 254 0.22 -10.75 -23.71
CA LEU A 254 -0.23 -11.25 -25.02
C LEU A 254 0.34 -10.49 -26.23
N SER A 255 1.21 -9.50 -26.03
CA SER A 255 1.77 -8.72 -27.14
C SER A 255 2.74 -9.57 -27.98
N ASP A 256 2.70 -9.40 -29.29
CA ASP A 256 3.50 -10.19 -30.24
C ASP A 256 5.01 -9.98 -30.03
N GLU A 257 5.39 -8.81 -29.54
CA GLU A 257 6.77 -8.46 -29.24
C GLU A 257 7.41 -9.33 -28.16
N PHE A 258 6.61 -9.95 -27.29
CA PHE A 258 7.08 -10.86 -26.24
C PHE A 258 6.89 -12.34 -26.61
N ALA A 259 6.36 -12.69 -27.79
CA ALA A 259 6.02 -14.07 -28.15
C ALA A 259 7.20 -15.04 -28.05
N GLU A 260 8.35 -14.67 -28.62
CA GLU A 260 9.57 -15.48 -28.55
C GLU A 260 10.13 -15.58 -27.12
N LEU A 261 10.04 -14.50 -26.34
CA LEU A 261 10.48 -14.50 -24.94
C LEU A 261 9.59 -15.42 -24.08
N ARG A 262 8.27 -15.41 -24.30
CA ARG A 262 7.33 -16.33 -23.65
C ARG A 262 7.64 -17.78 -23.96
N LYS A 263 7.92 -18.09 -25.23
CA LYS A 263 8.29 -19.45 -25.64
C LYS A 263 9.55 -19.93 -24.91
N LYS A 264 10.62 -19.12 -24.93
CA LYS A 264 11.89 -19.41 -24.22
C LYS A 264 11.67 -19.59 -22.71
N LEU A 265 10.85 -18.72 -22.09
CA LEU A 265 10.49 -18.81 -20.68
C LEU A 265 9.89 -20.19 -20.35
N LEU A 266 8.87 -20.60 -21.12
CA LEU A 266 8.15 -21.86 -20.91
C LEU A 266 9.00 -23.10 -21.22
N GLU A 267 10.00 -23.00 -22.09
CA GLU A 267 10.92 -24.11 -22.37
C GLU A 267 11.92 -24.31 -21.24
N LYS A 268 12.42 -23.21 -20.63
CA LYS A 268 13.50 -23.25 -19.63
C LYS A 268 13.03 -23.46 -18.19
N PHE A 269 11.86 -22.93 -17.83
CA PHE A 269 11.38 -22.86 -16.44
C PHE A 269 10.06 -23.59 -16.23
N LYS A 270 9.80 -24.63 -17.02
CA LYS A 270 8.63 -25.50 -16.89
C LYS A 270 8.66 -26.37 -15.65
#